data_AF-A0AA38IDU3-F1
#
_entry.id   AF-A0AA38IDU3-F1
#
_cell.length_a   1.000
_cell.length_b   1.000
_cell.length_c   1.000
_cell.angle_alpha   90.00
_cell.angle_beta   90.00
_cell.angle_gamma   90.00
#
_symmetry.space_group_name_H-M   'P 1'
#
loop_
_entity.id
_entity.type
_entity.pdbx_description
1 polymer ?
#
loop_
_entity_poly.entity_id
_entity_poly.type
_entity_poly.pdbx_seq_one_letter_code
_entity_poly.pdbx_strand_id
1 'polypeptide(L)' 'MGEMDLSPKNKIIATYSNCGFANPGSVGIMLSTLGAFIPNKREDLTRLVFRALLGGCFVCFMTACISGLWTP' A
#
# COMPACT_ATOMS: atom_id res chain seq x y z
N MET A 1 12.43 22.01 -15.84
CA MET A 1 11.33 21.34 -15.14
C MET A 1 10.77 22.32 -14.14
N GLY A 2 9.51 22.74 -14.26
CA GLY A 2 8.90 23.61 -13.26
C GLY A 2 8.72 22.83 -11.96
N GLU A 3 9.29 23.33 -10.87
CA GLU A 3 9.00 22.82 -9.52
C GLU A 3 7.52 23.07 -9.23
N MET A 4 6.71 22.01 -9.32
CA MET A 4 5.39 21.97 -8.71
C MET A 4 5.63 21.91 -7.19
N ASP A 5 5.89 23.06 -6.58
CA ASP A 5 6.14 23.13 -5.14
C ASP A 5 4.85 22.82 -4.38
N LEU A 6 4.73 21.55 -3.98
CA LEU A 6 3.65 21.09 -3.14
C LEU A 6 3.71 21.82 -1.79
N SER A 7 2.56 22.31 -1.32
CA SER A 7 2.41 22.82 0.04
C SER A 7 2.96 21.79 1.04
N PRO A 8 3.64 22.22 2.13
CA PRO A 8 4.25 21.31 3.11
C PRO A 8 3.27 20.24 3.63
N LYS A 9 1.98 20.59 3.75
CA LYS A 9 0.89 19.65 4.03
C LYS A 9 0.75 18.54 2.99
N ASN A 10 0.72 18.91 1.72
CA ASN A 10 0.52 17.96 0.62
C ASN A 10 1.74 17.05 0.45
N LYS A 11 2.95 17.54 0.76
CA LYS A 11 4.17 16.71 0.81
C LYS A 11 4.02 15.60 1.85
N ILE A 12 3.56 15.93 3.06
CA ILE A 12 3.34 14.96 4.14
C ILE A 12 2.29 13.91 3.74
N ILE A 13 1.14 14.35 3.22
CA ILE A 13 0.06 13.45 2.76
C ILE A 13 0.57 12.50 1.66
N ALA A 14 1.30 13.02 0.66
CA ALA A 14 1.85 12.21 -0.42
C ALA A 14 2.87 11.19 0.08
N THR A 15 3.71 11.54 1.06
CA THR A 15 4.65 10.61 1.68
C THR A 15 3.92 9.44 2.34
N TYR A 16 2.92 9.72 3.18
CA TYR A 16 2.15 8.67 3.86
C TYR A 16 1.32 7.82 2.89
N SER A 17 0.81 8.42 1.82
CA SER A 17 0.07 7.71 0.78
C SER A 17 0.94 6.71 0.02
N ASN A 18 2.25 6.98 -0.13
CA ASN A 18 3.19 6.15 -0.89
C ASN A 18 4.07 5.25 -0.01
N CYS A 19 4.00 5.38 1.32
CA CYS A 19 4.78 4.56 2.26
C CYS A 19 4.40 3.07 2.27
N GLY A 20 3.31 2.68 1.61
CA GLY A 20 2.89 1.28 1.55
C GLY A 20 3.44 0.51 0.37
N PHE A 21 3.89 -0.72 0.63
CA PHE A 21 4.18 -1.73 -0.40
C PHE A 21 2.90 -2.35 -1.02
N ALA A 22 1.82 -1.57 -1.14
CA ALA A 22 0.55 -1.99 -1.73
C ALA A 22 0.63 -1.94 -3.27
N ASN A 23 1.57 -2.69 -3.85
CA ASN A 23 1.71 -2.80 -5.30
C ASN A 23 1.63 -4.28 -5.74
N PRO A 24 1.23 -4.56 -6.99
CA PRO A 24 1.05 -5.92 -7.49
C PRO A 24 2.32 -6.78 -7.40
N GLY A 25 3.50 -6.18 -7.58
CA GLY A 25 4.79 -6.86 -7.48
C GLY A 25 5.11 -7.30 -6.05
N SER A 26 4.93 -6.41 -5.06
CA SER A 26 5.21 -6.75 -3.66
C SER A 26 4.22 -7.78 -3.11
N VAL A 27 2.95 -7.67 -3.50
CA VAL A 27 1.94 -8.69 -3.19
C VAL A 27 2.25 -10.02 -3.91
N GLY A 28 2.75 -9.99 -5.15
CA GLY A 28 3.21 -11.18 -5.88
C GLY A 28 4.40 -11.86 -5.22
N ILE A 29 5.35 -11.09 -4.68
CA ILE A 29 6.45 -11.63 -3.86
C ILE A 29 5.87 -12.33 -2.63
N MET A 30 4.92 -11.70 -1.93
CA MET A 30 4.33 -12.29 -0.72
C MET A 30 3.50 -13.54 -1.02
N LEU A 31 2.79 -13.58 -2.14
CA LEU A 31 2.09 -14.78 -2.62
C LEU A 31 3.09 -15.89 -2.96
N SER A 32 4.23 -15.55 -3.57
CA SER A 32 5.28 -16.50 -3.93
C SER A 32 5.96 -17.09 -2.70
N THR A 33 6.29 -16.26 -1.70
CA THR A 33 6.90 -16.73 -0.45
C THR A 33 5.93 -17.58 0.36
N LEU A 34 4.71 -17.10 0.64
CA LEU A 34 3.72 -17.89 1.37
C LEU A 34 3.31 -19.16 0.61
N GLY A 35 3.20 -19.08 -0.72
CA GLY A 35 2.91 -20.23 -1.56
C GLY A 35 4.02 -21.28 -1.54
N ALA A 36 5.29 -20.89 -1.35
CA ALA A 36 6.39 -21.83 -1.15
C ALA A 36 6.35 -22.48 0.25
N PHE A 37 6.00 -21.72 1.29
CA PHE A 37 5.89 -22.22 2.66
C PHE A 37 4.67 -23.12 2.90
N ILE A 38 3.52 -22.78 2.29
CA ILE A 38 2.24 -23.49 2.51
C ILE A 38 1.62 -23.85 1.15
N PRO A 39 2.13 -24.88 0.46
CA PRO A 39 1.69 -25.24 -0.89
C PRO A 39 0.20 -25.63 -0.94
N ASN A 40 -0.33 -26.27 0.12
CA ASN A 40 -1.73 -26.66 0.23
C ASN A 40 -2.71 -25.48 0.32
N LYS A 41 -2.22 -24.24 0.52
CA LYS A 41 -3.05 -23.04 0.66
C LYS A 41 -2.89 -22.04 -0.49
N ARG A 42 -2.19 -22.41 -1.56
CA ARG A 42 -1.96 -21.51 -2.71
C ARG A 42 -3.24 -20.97 -3.33
N GLU A 43 -4.28 -21.79 -3.48
CA GLU A 43 -5.55 -21.34 -4.06
C GLU A 43 -6.25 -20.30 -3.16
N ASP A 44 -6.31 -20.56 -1.85
CA ASP A 44 -6.87 -19.62 -0.86
C ASP A 44 -6.12 -18.27 -0.90
N LEU A 45 -4.78 -18.31 -0.92
CA LEU A 45 -3.94 -17.12 -0.96
C LEU A 45 -4.12 -16.33 -2.26
N THR A 46 -4.21 -17.02 -3.40
CA THR A 46 -4.39 -16.37 -4.71
C THR A 46 -5.77 -15.71 -4.79
N ARG A 47 -6.81 -16.29 -4.19
CA ARG A 47 -8.15 -15.67 -4.11
C ARG A 47 -8.16 -14.42 -3.22
N LEU A 48 -7.35 -14.39 -2.16
CA LEU A 48 -7.30 -13.27 -1.24
C LEU A 48 -6.40 -12.12 -1.72
N VAL A 49 -5.48 -12.41 -2.65
CA VAL A 49 -4.40 -11.50 -3.07
C VAL A 49 -4.89 -10.13 -3.54
N PHE A 50 -5.99 -10.11 -4.31
CA PHE A 50 -6.55 -8.87 -4.83
C PHE A 50 -7.23 -8.03 -3.74
N ARG A 51 -7.91 -8.70 -2.80
CA ARG A 51 -8.51 -8.07 -1.63
C ARG A 51 -7.44 -7.51 -0.70
N ALA A 52 -6.34 -8.23 -0.53
CA ALA A 52 -5.19 -7.79 0.27
C ALA A 52 -4.52 -6.55 -0.34
N LEU A 53 -4.38 -6.50 -1.67
CA LEU A 53 -3.84 -5.34 -2.38
C LEU A 53 -4.71 -4.09 -2.15
N LEU A 54 -6.03 -4.20 -2.38
CA LEU A 54 -6.95 -3.09 -2.15
C LEU A 54 -6.97 -2.66 -0.68
N GLY A 55 -7.00 -3.62 0.25
CA GLY A 55 -6.91 -3.33 1.69
C GLY A 55 -5.63 -2.56 2.06
N GLY A 56 -4.49 -2.96 1.50
CA GLY A 56 -3.22 -2.25 1.67
C GLY A 56 -3.29 -0.80 1.18
N CYS A 57 -3.86 -0.55 0.00
CA CYS A 57 -4.04 0.80 -0.53
C CYS A 57 -4.92 1.66 0.39
N PHE A 58 -6.04 1.10 0.87
CA PHE A 58 -6.94 1.80 1.79
C PHE A 58 -6.25 2.20 3.09
N VAL A 59 -5.44 1.31 3.68
CA VAL A 59 -4.69 1.61 4.91
C VAL A 59 -3.72 2.79 4.69
N CYS A 60 -3.04 2.83 3.54
CA CYS A 60 -2.10 3.91 3.22
C CYS A 60 -2.83 5.24 3.04
N PHE A 61 -3.95 5.24 2.30
CA PHE A 61 -4.77 6.45 2.14
C PHE A 61 -5.38 6.92 3.46
N MET A 62 -5.86 6.00 4.29
CA MET A 62 -6.43 6.34 5.59
C MET A 62 -5.38 6.95 6.51
N THR A 63 -4.15 6.41 6.49
CA THR A 63 -3.00 6.98 7.21
C THR A 63 -2.64 8.38 6.69
N ALA A 64 -2.68 8.58 5.36
CA ALA A 64 -2.45 9.87 4.74
C ALA A 64 -3.55 10.91 5.08
N CYS A 65 -4.80 10.49 5.18
CA CYS A 65 -5.90 11.35 5.64
C CYS A 65 -5.72 11.76 7.10
N ILE A 66 -5.36 10.81 7.98
CA ILE A 66 -5.11 11.08 9.40
C ILE A 66 -3.92 12.03 9.56
N SER A 67 -2.82 11.82 8.83
CA SER A 67 -1.66 12.71 8.88
C SER A 67 -1.98 14.10 8.33
N GLY A 68 -2.77 14.20 7.27
CA GLY A 68 -3.25 15.48 6.73
C GLY A 68 -4.17 16.24 7.69
N LEU A 69 -4.99 15.53 8.48
CA LEU A 69 -5.86 16.12 9.50
C LEU A 69 -5.07 16.64 10.72
N TRP A 70 -4.02 15.91 11.12
CA TRP A 70 -3.18 16.27 12.27
C TRP A 70 -2.09 17.30 11.95
N THR A 71 -1.76 17.47 10.67
CA THR A 71 -0.81 18.50 10.25
C THR A 71 -1.50 19.87 10.26
N PRO A 72 -0.88 20.93 10.80
CA PRO A 72 -1.43 22.30 10.79
C PRO A 72 -1.56 22.89 9.39
#